data_AF-A0A7L7RZS0-F1
#
_entry.id   AF-A0A7L7RZS0-F1
#
_cell.length_a   1.000
_cell.length_b   1.000
_cell.length_c   1.000
_cell.angle_alpha   90.00
_cell.angle_beta   90.00
_cell.angle_gamma   90.00
#
_symmetry.space_group_name_H-M   'P 1'
#
loop_
_entity.id
_entity.type
_entity.pdbx_description
1 polymer ?
#
loop_
_entity_poly.entity_id
_entity_poly.type
_entity_poly.pdbx_seq_one_letter_code
_entity_poly.pdbx_strand_id
1 'polypeptide(L)' 'MLNLLIILEAMMISLILFNYSCSLTLSCSSYMMLLLLTFAACEAALGLSILVSFLRVRSNNMLSNMNSTNW' A
#
# COMPACT_ATOMS: atom_id res chain seq x y z
N MET A 1 -9.38 -7.68 -1.91
CA MET A 1 -7.98 -7.26 -2.10
C MET A 1 -7.87 -5.99 -2.94
N LEU A 2 -8.53 -5.90 -4.10
CA LEU A 2 -8.59 -4.64 -4.86
C LEU A 2 -9.16 -3.46 -4.05
N ASN A 3 -10.23 -3.70 -3.26
CA ASN A 3 -10.76 -2.71 -2.31
C ASN A 3 -9.75 -2.26 -1.25
N LEU A 4 -8.82 -3.14 -0.87
CA LEU A 4 -7.77 -2.83 0.11
C LEU A 4 -6.68 -1.95 -0.52
N LEU A 5 -6.40 -2.13 -1.82
CA LEU A 5 -5.53 -1.24 -2.60
C LEU A 5 -6.12 0.16 -2.73
N ILE A 6 -7.42 0.26 -3.05
CA ILE A 6 -8.13 1.55 -3.14
C ILE A 6 -8.16 2.28 -1.79
N ILE A 7 -8.36 1.57 -0.69
CA ILE A 7 -8.32 2.17 0.66
C ILE A 7 -6.92 2.68 1.02
N LEU A 8 -5.87 1.97 0.58
CA LEU A 8 -4.49 2.43 0.75
C LEU A 8 -4.18 3.70 -0.07
N GLU A 9 -4.68 3.77 -1.30
CA GLU A 9 -4.54 4.96 -2.14
C GLU A 9 -5.31 6.16 -1.55
N ALA A 10 -6.51 5.93 -1.01
CA ALA A 10 -7.29 6.96 -0.31
C ALA A 10 -6.60 7.44 0.99
N MET A 11 -5.97 6.54 1.76
CA MET A 11 -5.17 6.91 2.93
C MET A 11 -3.94 7.75 2.57
N MET A 12 -3.31 7.46 1.44
CA MET A 12 -2.19 8.27 0.93
C MET A 12 -2.62 9.70 0.61
N ILE A 13 -3.76 9.87 -0.07
CA ILE A 13 -4.30 11.20 -0.42
C ILE A 13 -4.65 11.99 0.85
N SER A 14 -5.28 11.36 1.85
CA SER A 14 -5.65 12.05 3.10
C SER A 14 -4.44 12.48 3.92
N LEU A 15 -3.39 11.66 3.97
CA LEU A 15 -2.12 11.99 4.63
C LEU A 15 -1.40 13.14 3.94
N ILE A 16 -1.35 13.17 2.60
CA ILE A 16 -0.76 14.29 1.84
C ILE A 16 -1.51 15.58 2.15
N LEU A 17 -2.84 15.56 2.16
CA LEU A 17 -3.66 16.75 2.38
C LEU A 17 -3.48 17.30 3.80
N PHE A 18 -3.42 16.42 4.80
CA PHE A 18 -3.13 16.77 6.19
C PHE A 18 -1.71 17.34 6.36
N ASN A 19 -0.72 16.76 5.68
CA ASN A 19 0.65 17.26 5.75
C ASN A 19 0.79 18.64 5.10
N TYR A 20 0.13 18.83 3.95
CA TYR A 20 0.11 20.10 3.25
C TYR A 20 -0.53 21.21 4.11
N SER A 21 -1.68 20.94 4.74
CA SER A 21 -2.31 21.90 5.64
C SER A 21 -1.44 22.22 6.87
N CYS A 22 -0.75 21.22 7.42
CA CYS A 22 0.21 21.41 8.51
C CYS A 22 1.45 22.22 8.07
N SER A 23 1.93 22.03 6.84
CA SER A 23 3.06 22.78 6.29
C SER A 23 2.73 24.27 6.10
N LEU A 24 1.49 24.56 5.68
CA LEU A 24 0.95 25.91 5.54
C LEU A 24 0.86 26.63 6.89
N THR A 25 0.47 25.93 7.95
CA THR A 25 0.32 26.53 9.29
C THR A 25 1.65 26.70 10.01
N LEU A 26 2.60 25.77 9.87
CA LEU A 26 3.91 25.87 10.52
C LEU A 26 4.95 26.66 9.72
N SER A 27 4.64 27.15 8.51
CA SER A 27 5.60 27.78 7.59
C SER A 27 6.87 26.92 7.42
N CYS A 28 6.70 25.60 7.49
CA CYS A 28 7.79 24.66 7.33
C CYS A 28 8.22 24.63 5.87
N SER A 29 9.50 24.33 5.67
CA SER A 29 10.06 24.20 4.34
C SER A 29 9.50 22.99 3.59
N SER A 30 9.25 23.17 2.30
CA SER A 30 8.67 22.18 1.39
C SER A 30 9.48 20.89 1.25
N TYR A 31 10.74 20.88 1.70
CA TYR A 31 11.60 19.69 1.68
C TYR A 31 11.02 18.57 2.53
N MET A 32 10.38 18.91 3.66
CA MET A 32 9.87 17.91 4.58
C MET A 32 8.64 17.18 4.03
N MET A 33 7.87 17.85 3.16
CA MET A 33 6.76 17.25 2.41
C MET A 33 7.26 16.18 1.43
N LEU A 34 8.36 16.44 0.71
CA LEU A 34 8.95 15.48 -0.24
C LEU A 34 9.48 14.24 0.49
N LEU A 35 10.10 14.43 1.65
CA LEU A 35 10.65 13.35 2.46
C LEU A 35 9.52 12.43 2.97
N LEU A 36 8.44 13.02 3.50
CA LEU A 36 7.23 12.29 3.90
C LEU A 36 6.56 11.55 2.74
N LEU A 37 6.50 12.17 1.55
CA LEU A 37 5.93 11.54 0.36
C LEU A 37 6.70 10.27 -0.05
N THR A 38 8.04 10.31 0.02
CA THR A 38 8.87 9.12 -0.32
C THR A 38 8.70 7.97 0.67
N PHE A 39 8.65 8.23 1.98
CA PHE A 39 8.38 7.19 2.97
C PHE A 39 6.99 6.57 2.80
N ALA A 40 5.98 7.39 2.49
CA ALA A 40 4.62 6.91 2.28
C ALA A 40 4.51 6.05 1.00
N ALA A 41 5.23 6.39 -0.07
CA ALA A 41 5.32 5.57 -1.27
C ALA A 41 6.04 4.22 -1.02
N CYS A 42 7.11 4.22 -0.21
CA CYS A 42 7.80 2.98 0.19
C CYS A 42 6.89 2.04 0.99
N GLU A 43 6.14 2.56 1.96
CA GLU A 43 5.16 1.79 2.74
C GLU A 43 4.07 1.17 1.83
N ALA A 44 3.56 1.93 0.86
CA ALA A 44 2.59 1.42 -0.11
C ALA A 44 3.18 0.29 -0.97
N ALA A 45 4.43 0.42 -1.43
CA ALA A 45 5.13 -0.61 -2.20
C ALA A 45 5.36 -1.90 -1.38
N LEU A 46 5.76 -1.76 -0.12
CA LEU A 46 5.88 -2.89 0.81
C LEU A 46 4.54 -3.60 1.01
N GLY A 47 3.46 -2.86 1.23
CA GLY A 47 2.10 -3.41 1.34
C GLY A 47 1.66 -4.17 0.08
N LEU A 48 1.96 -3.65 -1.11
CA LEU A 48 1.70 -4.33 -2.39
C LEU A 48 2.51 -5.63 -2.53
N SER A 49 3.78 -5.62 -2.14
CA SER A 49 4.65 -6.79 -2.24
C SER A 49 4.17 -7.95 -1.36
N ILE A 50 3.70 -7.65 -0.15
CA ILE A 50 3.09 -8.63 0.77
C ILE A 50 1.80 -9.18 0.15
N LEU A 51 0.97 -8.32 -0.45
CA LEU A 51 -0.31 -8.72 -1.04
C LEU A 51 -0.10 -9.67 -2.23
N VAL A 52 0.85 -9.37 -3.12
CA VAL A 52 1.20 -10.24 -4.26
C VAL A 52 1.75 -11.58 -3.77
N SER A 53 2.56 -11.58 -2.71
CA SER A 53 3.08 -12.81 -2.11
C SER A 53 1.94 -13.66 -1.54
N PHE A 54 0.99 -13.05 -0.84
CA PHE A 54 -0.19 -13.73 -0.31
C PHE A 54 -1.11 -14.28 -1.41
N LEU A 55 -1.30 -13.53 -2.50
CA LEU A 55 -2.03 -13.99 -3.69
C LEU A 55 -1.34 -15.21 -4.33
N ARG A 56 -0.01 -15.21 -4.45
CA ARG A 56 0.76 -16.35 -4.96
C ARG A 56 0.61 -17.59 -4.07
N VAL A 57 0.68 -17.44 -2.75
CA VAL A 57 0.49 -18.54 -1.80
C VAL A 57 -0.94 -19.09 -1.86
N ARG A 58 -1.97 -18.23 -1.89
CA ARG A 58 -3.36 -18.68 -2.00
C ARG A 58 -3.62 -19.38 -3.33
N SER A 59 -3.12 -18.83 -4.44
CA SER A 59 -3.23 -19.45 -5.76
C SER A 59 -2.55 -20.83 -5.79
N ASN A 60 -1.34 -20.96 -5.22
CA ASN A 60 -0.62 -22.22 -5.16
C ASN A 60 -1.35 -23.30 -4.33
N ASN A 61 -1.97 -22.92 -3.21
CA ASN A 61 -2.75 -23.85 -2.38
C ASN A 61 -4.04 -24.35 -3.08
N MET A 62 -4.67 -23.50 -3.91
CA MET A 62 -5.83 -23.93 -4.72
C MET A 62 -5.41 -24.92 -5.81
N LEU A 63 -4.28 -24.67 -6.49
CA LEU A 63 -3.72 -25.59 -7.49
C LEU A 63 -3.30 -26.94 -6.89
N SER A 64 -2.67 -26.95 -5.71
CA SER A 64 -2.30 -28.21 -5.05
C SER A 64 -3.53 -29.03 -4.61
N ASN A 65 -4.61 -28.38 -4.17
CA ASN A 65 -5.85 -29.05 -3.77
C ASN A 65 -6.64 -29.60 -4.97
N MET A 66 -6.50 -29.01 -6.16
CA MET A 66 -7.10 -29.56 -7.39
C MET A 66 -6.35 -30.80 -7.88
N ASN A 67 -5.04 -30.87 -7.69
CA ASN A 67 -4.25 -32.04 -8.06
C ASN A 67 -4.46 -33.24 -7.11
N SER A 68 -4.88 -33.01 -5.86
CA SER A 68 -5.14 -34.09 -4.89
C SER A 68 -6.50 -34.76 -5.03
N THR A 69 -7.35 -34.36 -5.99
CA THR A 69 -8.68 -34.94 -6.21
C THR A 69 -8.79 -35.76 -7.50
N ASN A 70 -7.67 -36.23 -8.05
CA ASN A 70 -7.69 -37.12 -9.20
C ASN A 70 -6.94 -38.41 -8.89
N TRP A 71 -7.73 -39.48 -8.70
CA TRP A 71 -7.40 -40.91 -8.58
C TRP A 71 -6.86 -41.33 -7.22
#